data_AF-A0A6C0IIN3-F1
#
_entry.id   AF-A0A6C0IIN3-F1
#
_cell.length_a   1.000
_cell.length_b   1.000
_cell.length_c   1.000
_cell.angle_alpha   90.00
_cell.angle_beta   90.00
_cell.angle_gamma   90.00
#
_symmetry.space_group_name_H-M   'P 1'
#
loop_
_entity.id
_entity.type
_entity.pdbx_description
1 polymer ?
#
loop_
_entity_poly.entity_id
_entity_poly.type
_entity_poly.pdbx_seq_one_letter_code
_entity_poly.pdbx_strand_id
1 'polypeptide(L)'
;MKGLKLEYYICIDKMLSQIEGWIQQNKNKDVMVPNISIKIYSDTCESESNPLVGPGNLGVVPLNPPGPVSLVLWHTNPEYRAGNFLIRKGILRDMIVKINERFQNELKGRGWNRIKTVEQLQEQESSAVSPPQNTPELNKALCFILNIQIMEVDEIHKKIFCFPSDLRQWTKENPIYLVSWGSRSIYVNQPNEEARPFFKKWFFDLERDNYKITWPLAEGTVKELKDKLNDFHLTINVEEKQKPKKEDYSILIGKAEAIRYINNEFV
;
A
#
# COMPACT_ATOMS: atom_id res chain seq x y z
N MET A 1 -10.79 -31.20 -40.93
CA MET A 1 -10.51 -29.99 -40.11
C MET A 1 -11.25 -28.71 -40.54
N LYS A 2 -12.17 -28.70 -41.53
CA LYS A 2 -12.96 -27.51 -41.90
C LYS A 2 -14.37 -27.42 -41.26
N GLY A 3 -14.89 -28.52 -40.69
CA GLY A 3 -16.24 -28.56 -40.10
C GLY A 3 -16.36 -27.94 -38.70
N LEU A 4 -15.37 -28.17 -37.82
CA LEU A 4 -15.38 -27.69 -36.43
C LEU A 4 -15.33 -26.16 -36.29
N LYS A 5 -14.71 -25.44 -37.24
CA LYS A 5 -14.69 -23.97 -37.22
C LYS A 5 -16.06 -23.37 -37.57
N LEU A 6 -16.84 -24.00 -38.44
CA LEU A 6 -18.11 -23.42 -38.89
C LEU A 6 -19.20 -23.52 -37.80
N GLU A 7 -19.26 -24.65 -37.08
CA GLU A 7 -20.24 -24.86 -36.00
C GLU A 7 -20.01 -23.94 -34.80
N TYR A 8 -18.75 -23.64 -34.46
CA TYR A 8 -18.42 -22.70 -33.38
C TYR A 8 -18.87 -21.26 -33.69
N TYR A 9 -18.71 -20.80 -34.94
CA TYR A 9 -19.16 -19.46 -35.35
C TYR A 9 -20.69 -19.33 -35.32
N ILE A 10 -21.41 -20.36 -35.80
CA ILE A 10 -22.88 -20.38 -35.77
C ILE A 10 -23.42 -20.35 -34.33
N CYS A 11 -22.70 -20.95 -33.38
CA CYS A 11 -23.09 -20.95 -31.97
C CYS A 11 -22.90 -19.56 -31.32
N ILE A 12 -21.81 -18.86 -31.65
CA ILE A 12 -21.52 -17.51 -31.15
C ILE A 12 -22.55 -16.50 -31.69
N ASP A 13 -22.86 -16.54 -32.99
CA ASP A 13 -23.81 -15.60 -33.59
C ASP A 13 -25.23 -15.79 -33.03
N LYS A 14 -25.63 -17.04 -32.75
CA LYS A 14 -26.90 -17.32 -32.07
C LYS A 14 -26.92 -16.82 -30.63
N MET A 15 -25.82 -16.96 -29.90
CA MET A 15 -25.68 -16.44 -28.54
C MET A 15 -25.76 -14.91 -28.53
N LEU A 16 -25.06 -14.24 -29.44
CA LEU A 16 -25.07 -12.78 -29.54
C LEU A 16 -26.47 -12.25 -29.88
N SER A 17 -27.16 -12.89 -30.84
CA SER A 17 -28.54 -12.54 -31.17
C SER A 17 -29.51 -12.74 -30.00
N GLN A 18 -29.33 -13.79 -29.20
CA GLN A 18 -30.13 -14.00 -27.98
C GLN A 18 -29.84 -12.94 -26.90
N ILE A 19 -28.57 -12.59 -26.69
CA ILE A 19 -28.16 -11.55 -25.74
C ILE A 19 -28.73 -10.19 -26.15
N GLU A 20 -28.66 -9.82 -27.43
CA GLU A 20 -29.27 -8.60 -27.96
C GLU A 20 -30.79 -8.59 -27.75
N GLY A 21 -31.45 -9.72 -27.99
CA GLY A 21 -32.87 -9.90 -27.70
C GLY A 21 -33.21 -9.67 -26.22
N TRP A 22 -32.41 -10.20 -25.30
CA TRP A 22 -32.59 -9.99 -23.86
C TRP A 22 -32.35 -8.55 -23.44
N ILE A 23 -31.34 -7.88 -24.00
CA ILE A 23 -31.05 -6.47 -23.75
C ILE A 23 -32.23 -5.60 -24.22
N GLN A 24 -32.81 -5.90 -25.38
CA GLN A 24 -33.97 -5.15 -25.90
C GLN A 24 -35.25 -5.36 -25.07
N GLN A 25 -35.44 -6.57 -24.53
CA GLN A 25 -36.59 -6.91 -23.67
C GLN A 25 -36.42 -6.41 -22.23
N ASN A 26 -35.21 -6.01 -21.83
CA ASN A 26 -34.96 -5.47 -20.50
C ASN A 26 -35.62 -4.09 -20.36
N LYS A 27 -36.69 -4.03 -19.56
CA LYS A 27 -37.42 -2.79 -19.25
C LYS A 27 -36.55 -1.72 -18.55
N ASN A 28 -35.40 -2.12 -18.02
CA ASN A 28 -34.46 -1.26 -17.30
C ASN A 28 -33.17 -1.00 -18.10
N LYS A 29 -33.13 -1.26 -19.41
CA LYS A 29 -31.92 -1.10 -20.25
C LYS A 29 -31.31 0.32 -20.23
N ASP A 30 -32.16 1.33 -20.02
CA ASP A 30 -31.77 2.74 -19.95
C ASP A 30 -31.69 3.27 -18.51
N VAL A 31 -31.93 2.40 -17.52
CA VAL A 31 -31.79 2.74 -16.10
C VAL A 31 -30.32 2.56 -15.75
N MET A 32 -29.60 3.67 -15.58
CA MET A 32 -28.30 3.61 -14.93
C MET A 32 -28.48 2.97 -13.56
N VAL A 33 -27.82 1.82 -13.35
CA VAL A 33 -27.73 1.23 -12.02
C VAL A 33 -27.00 2.26 -11.16
N PRO A 34 -27.65 2.83 -10.13
CA PRO A 34 -26.98 3.77 -9.25
C PRO A 34 -25.75 3.06 -8.68
N ASN A 35 -24.62 3.77 -8.66
CA ASN A 35 -23.37 3.25 -8.13
C ASN A 35 -23.65 2.62 -6.76
N ILE A 36 -23.37 1.32 -6.62
CA ILE A 36 -23.59 0.63 -5.35
C ILE A 36 -22.53 1.16 -4.40
N SER A 37 -22.88 2.15 -3.57
CA SER A 37 -22.05 2.57 -2.46
C SER A 37 -22.09 1.45 -1.43
N ILE A 38 -21.04 0.64 -1.36
CA ILE A 38 -20.88 -0.34 -0.29
C ILE A 38 -20.69 0.45 1.01
N LYS A 39 -21.78 0.62 1.76
CA LYS A 39 -21.75 1.18 3.11
C LYS A 39 -21.53 0.03 4.08
N ILE A 40 -20.39 0.02 4.76
CA ILE A 40 -20.10 -0.93 5.82
C ILE A 40 -20.87 -0.46 7.05
N TYR A 41 -21.89 -1.23 7.45
CA TYR A 41 -22.61 -0.99 8.69
C TYR A 41 -21.90 -1.73 9.83
N SER A 42 -21.62 -1.01 10.91
CA SER A 42 -21.30 -1.59 12.22
C SER A 42 -22.60 -1.61 13.03
N ASP A 43 -22.92 -2.73 13.64
CA ASP A 43 -24.18 -2.97 14.38
C ASP A 43 -24.33 -2.11 15.66
N THR A 44 -23.47 -1.10 15.85
CA THR A 44 -23.33 -0.33 17.09
C THR A 44 -23.46 1.19 16.92
N CYS A 45 -23.70 1.74 15.72
CA CYS A 45 -23.85 3.20 15.55
C CYS A 45 -24.93 3.55 14.52
N GLU A 46 -26.10 3.95 15.00
CA GLU A 46 -27.08 4.75 14.25
C GLU A 46 -26.56 6.18 14.14
N SER A 47 -26.00 6.55 13.00
CA SER A 47 -25.99 7.93 12.50
C SER A 47 -25.56 7.93 11.04
N GLU A 48 -26.07 8.89 10.28
CA GLU A 48 -25.64 9.23 8.93
C GLU A 48 -24.13 9.49 8.96
N SER A 49 -23.34 8.44 8.69
CA SER A 49 -21.90 8.52 8.80
C SER A 49 -21.36 9.28 7.59
N ASN A 50 -20.78 10.45 7.85
CA ASN A 50 -19.75 11.00 6.98
C ASN A 50 -18.78 9.85 6.66
N PRO A 51 -18.37 9.66 5.39
CA PRO A 51 -17.40 8.64 5.04
C PRO A 51 -16.19 8.79 5.97
N LEU A 52 -15.70 7.69 6.52
CA LEU A 52 -14.57 7.73 7.44
C LEU A 52 -13.35 8.23 6.64
N VAL A 53 -12.95 9.48 6.92
CA VAL A 53 -11.91 10.19 6.19
C VAL A 53 -10.59 10.02 6.94
N GLY A 54 -9.62 9.43 6.27
CA GLY A 54 -8.26 9.24 6.76
C GLY A 54 -7.35 10.40 6.41
N PRO A 55 -6.05 10.27 6.68
CA PRO A 55 -5.04 11.30 6.41
C PRO A 55 -5.10 11.77 4.94
N GLY A 56 -5.02 13.09 4.73
CA GLY A 56 -5.04 13.69 3.39
C GLY A 56 -6.36 13.50 2.64
N ASN A 57 -7.48 13.40 3.36
CA ASN A 57 -8.83 13.23 2.83
C ASN A 57 -9.08 11.93 2.05
N LEU A 58 -8.33 10.86 2.37
CA LEU A 58 -8.53 9.55 1.75
C LEU A 58 -9.69 8.80 2.40
N GLY A 59 -10.37 7.94 1.66
CA GLY A 59 -11.34 7.00 2.21
C GLY A 59 -10.65 5.90 3.02
N VAL A 60 -11.26 5.50 4.14
CA VAL A 60 -10.73 4.46 5.02
C VAL A 60 -11.53 3.17 4.86
N VAL A 61 -10.85 2.07 4.53
CA VAL A 61 -11.44 0.73 4.46
C VAL A 61 -10.85 -0.12 5.59
N PRO A 62 -11.64 -0.52 6.61
CA PRO A 62 -11.13 -1.35 7.69
C PRO A 62 -10.79 -2.76 7.19
N LEU A 63 -9.64 -3.28 7.62
CA LEU A 63 -9.22 -4.66 7.37
C LEU A 63 -9.72 -5.57 8.48
N ASN A 64 -10.42 -6.63 8.09
CA ASN A 64 -10.87 -7.67 9.00
C ASN A 64 -10.69 -9.06 8.37
N PRO A 65 -9.73 -9.88 8.85
CA PRO A 65 -8.77 -9.59 9.95
C PRO A 65 -7.72 -8.53 9.57
N PRO A 66 -7.23 -7.70 10.52
CA PRO A 66 -6.17 -6.72 10.24
C PRO A 66 -4.79 -7.38 10.13
N GLY A 67 -3.84 -6.66 9.54
CA GLY A 67 -2.43 -7.06 9.49
C GLY A 67 -1.80 -7.06 8.09
N PRO A 68 -0.46 -7.14 7.98
CA PRO A 68 0.23 -7.00 6.70
C PRO A 68 -0.10 -8.05 5.63
N VAL A 69 -0.38 -9.30 6.04
CA VAL A 69 -0.76 -10.35 5.09
C VAL A 69 -2.19 -10.13 4.58
N SER A 70 -3.09 -9.69 5.46
CA SER A 70 -4.45 -9.30 5.08
C SER A 70 -4.48 -8.13 4.10
N LEU A 71 -3.59 -7.15 4.28
CA LEU A 71 -3.39 -6.06 3.33
C LEU A 71 -3.07 -6.59 1.93
N VAL A 72 -2.08 -7.47 1.83
CA VAL A 72 -1.69 -8.08 0.56
C VAL A 72 -2.87 -8.80 -0.09
N LEU A 73 -3.59 -9.60 0.68
CA LEU A 73 -4.74 -10.36 0.20
C LEU A 73 -5.89 -9.46 -0.27
N TRP A 74 -6.12 -8.34 0.42
CA TRP A 74 -7.14 -7.37 0.01
C TRP A 74 -6.88 -6.80 -1.39
N HIS A 75 -5.61 -6.56 -1.74
CA HIS A 75 -5.23 -6.07 -3.06
C HIS A 75 -5.13 -7.17 -4.13
N THR A 76 -4.81 -8.42 -3.76
CA THR A 76 -4.45 -9.47 -4.73
C THR A 76 -5.50 -10.56 -4.89
N ASN A 77 -6.40 -10.74 -3.92
CA ASN A 77 -7.37 -11.83 -3.90
C ASN A 77 -8.82 -11.30 -3.83
N PRO A 78 -9.58 -11.33 -4.94
CA PRO A 78 -10.97 -10.89 -4.97
C PRO A 78 -11.89 -11.68 -4.02
N GLU A 79 -11.65 -12.98 -3.83
CA GLU A 79 -12.44 -13.82 -2.92
C GLU A 79 -12.19 -13.42 -1.46
N TYR A 80 -10.97 -13.05 -1.12
CA TYR A 80 -10.66 -12.49 0.20
C TYR A 80 -11.40 -11.17 0.41
N ARG A 81 -11.39 -10.28 -0.59
CA ARG A 81 -12.06 -8.98 -0.51
C ARG A 81 -13.58 -9.12 -0.32
N ALA A 82 -14.22 -9.97 -1.12
CA ALA A 82 -15.67 -10.19 -1.08
C ALA A 82 -16.13 -11.19 0.01
N GLY A 83 -15.22 -12.02 0.52
CA GLY A 83 -15.54 -13.10 1.43
C GLY A 83 -15.98 -12.63 2.82
N ASN A 84 -16.75 -13.49 3.50
CA ASN A 84 -17.06 -13.30 4.92
C ASN A 84 -15.83 -13.61 5.80
N PHE A 85 -15.94 -13.34 7.10
CA PHE A 85 -14.84 -13.53 8.05
C PHE A 85 -14.22 -14.94 8.03
N LEU A 86 -15.05 -15.99 7.94
CA LEU A 86 -14.57 -17.38 7.95
C LEU A 86 -13.78 -17.71 6.68
N ILE A 87 -14.26 -17.27 5.52
CA ILE A 87 -13.56 -17.44 4.24
C ILE A 87 -12.22 -16.68 4.27
N ARG A 88 -12.23 -15.42 4.70
CA ARG A 88 -11.01 -14.61 4.83
C ARG A 88 -9.98 -15.26 5.73
N LYS A 89 -10.41 -15.83 6.85
CA LYS A 89 -9.52 -16.53 7.78
C LYS A 89 -8.90 -17.80 7.18
N GLY A 90 -9.66 -18.55 6.38
CA GLY A 90 -9.16 -19.70 5.63
C GLY A 90 -8.07 -19.28 4.63
N ILE A 91 -8.38 -18.32 3.76
CA ILE A 91 -7.45 -17.80 2.75
C ILE A 91 -6.19 -17.20 3.41
N LEU A 92 -6.36 -16.48 4.52
CA LEU A 92 -5.24 -15.90 5.26
C LEU A 92 -4.25 -16.97 5.72
N ARG A 93 -4.75 -18.05 6.34
CA ARG A 93 -3.91 -19.16 6.81
C ARG A 93 -3.13 -19.80 5.67
N ASP A 94 -3.79 -20.08 4.55
CA ASP A 94 -3.15 -20.66 3.37
C ASP A 94 -2.05 -19.74 2.83
N MET A 95 -2.29 -18.42 2.81
CA MET A 95 -1.30 -17.44 2.38
C MET A 95 -0.11 -17.34 3.34
N ILE A 96 -0.35 -17.41 4.65
CA ILE A 96 0.72 -17.41 5.67
C ILE A 96 1.66 -18.60 5.46
N VAL A 97 1.12 -19.80 5.21
CA VAL A 97 1.94 -20.99 4.93
C VAL A 97 2.80 -20.78 3.68
N LYS A 98 2.21 -20.28 2.58
CA LYS A 98 2.93 -19.99 1.33
C LYS A 98 4.03 -18.93 1.51
N ILE A 99 3.74 -17.85 2.24
CA ILE A 99 4.72 -16.79 2.54
C ILE A 99 5.86 -17.36 3.38
N ASN A 100 5.55 -18.19 4.38
CA ASN A 100 6.58 -18.79 5.22
C ASN A 100 7.56 -19.63 4.40
N GLU A 101 7.07 -20.47 3.48
CA GLU A 101 7.92 -21.24 2.55
C GLU A 101 8.84 -20.33 1.72
N ARG A 102 8.29 -19.25 1.16
CA ARG A 102 9.07 -18.25 0.42
C ARG A 102 10.12 -17.58 1.30
N PHE A 103 9.79 -17.23 2.54
CA PHE A 103 10.74 -16.67 3.49
C PHE A 103 11.91 -17.62 3.78
N GLN A 104 11.65 -18.93 3.94
CA GLN A 104 12.72 -19.89 4.16
C GLN A 104 13.68 -19.99 2.96
N ASN A 105 13.17 -19.83 1.73
CA ASN A 105 13.91 -19.99 0.49
C ASN A 105 14.63 -18.71 0.03
N GLU A 106 13.92 -17.58 0.01
CA GLU A 106 14.37 -16.34 -0.64
C GLU A 106 15.12 -15.39 0.31
N LEU A 107 14.90 -15.50 1.63
CA LEU A 107 15.58 -14.64 2.62
C LEU A 107 16.88 -15.26 3.17
N LYS A 108 17.28 -16.44 2.70
CA LYS A 108 18.49 -17.13 3.15
C LYS A 108 19.75 -16.34 2.76
N GLY A 109 20.67 -16.18 3.72
CA GLY A 109 21.98 -15.54 3.49
C GLY A 109 21.96 -14.01 3.41
N ARG A 110 20.81 -13.38 3.67
CA ARG A 110 20.69 -11.92 3.70
C ARG A 110 20.63 -11.41 5.15
N GLY A 111 21.04 -10.16 5.39
CA GLY A 111 21.10 -9.52 6.72
C GLY A 111 19.75 -9.12 7.33
N TRP A 112 18.79 -10.05 7.41
CA TRP A 112 17.45 -9.82 7.96
C TRP A 112 17.30 -10.49 9.31
N ASN A 113 16.44 -9.94 10.18
CA ASN A 113 16.04 -10.65 11.38
C ASN A 113 14.96 -11.70 11.05
N ARG A 114 15.40 -12.85 10.51
CA ARG A 114 14.51 -13.94 10.09
C ARG A 114 13.66 -14.48 11.23
N ILE A 115 14.23 -14.57 12.43
CA ILE A 115 13.52 -15.04 13.63
C ILE A 115 12.33 -14.12 13.88
N LYS A 116 12.56 -12.80 14.00
CA LYS A 116 11.48 -11.83 14.19
C LYS A 116 10.47 -11.79 13.04
N THR A 117 10.92 -11.98 11.81
CA THR A 117 10.04 -11.99 10.63
C THR A 117 9.05 -13.17 10.70
N VAL A 118 9.54 -14.37 11.04
CA VAL A 118 8.72 -15.58 11.15
C VAL A 118 7.81 -15.49 12.37
N GLU A 119 8.30 -14.98 13.51
CA GLU A 119 7.48 -14.71 14.70
C GLU A 119 6.32 -13.77 14.36
N GLN A 120 6.60 -12.62 13.74
CA GLN A 120 5.57 -11.65 13.34
C GLN A 120 4.58 -12.22 12.32
N LEU A 121 5.02 -13.12 11.44
CA LEU A 121 4.15 -13.81 10.49
C LEU A 121 3.19 -14.77 11.20
N GLN A 122 3.70 -15.57 12.15
CA GLN A 122 2.88 -16.51 12.94
C GLN A 122 1.88 -15.78 13.85
N GLU A 123 2.26 -14.60 14.36
CA GLU A 123 1.37 -13.74 15.14
C GLU A 123 0.16 -13.25 14.32
N GLN A 124 0.25 -13.19 12.98
CA GLN A 124 -0.91 -12.87 12.13
C GLN A 124 -1.95 -13.99 12.12
N GLU A 125 -1.55 -15.25 12.35
CA GLU A 125 -2.45 -16.40 12.33
C GLU A 125 -3.23 -16.55 13.65
N SER A 126 -2.55 -16.28 14.77
CA SER A 126 -3.03 -16.54 16.13
C SER A 126 -3.91 -15.42 16.69
N SER A 127 -3.82 -14.21 16.15
CA SER A 127 -4.50 -13.04 16.69
C SER A 127 -5.94 -12.91 16.18
N ALA A 128 -6.84 -13.67 16.80
CA ALA A 128 -8.28 -13.59 16.55
C ALA A 128 -8.94 -12.25 16.97
N VAL A 129 -8.21 -11.36 17.67
CA VAL A 129 -8.78 -10.13 18.25
C VAL A 129 -7.94 -8.88 17.94
N SER A 130 -6.61 -8.98 17.85
CA SER A 130 -5.76 -7.82 17.54
C SER A 130 -4.30 -8.23 17.26
N PRO A 131 -3.85 -8.35 15.99
CA PRO A 131 -2.45 -8.61 15.67
C PRO A 131 -1.51 -7.53 16.21
N PRO A 132 -0.23 -7.84 16.41
CA PRO A 132 0.76 -6.82 16.78
C PRO A 132 0.71 -5.66 15.78
N GLN A 133 0.64 -4.43 16.29
CA GLN A 133 0.68 -3.24 15.43
C GLN A 133 2.08 -2.98 14.87
N ASN A 134 3.12 -3.35 15.62
CA ASN A 134 4.50 -3.11 15.24
C ASN A 134 5.07 -4.31 14.47
N THR A 135 4.93 -4.30 13.14
CA THR A 135 5.37 -5.40 12.25
C THR A 135 6.39 -4.98 11.18
N PRO A 136 7.43 -4.18 11.50
CA PRO A 136 8.34 -3.61 10.50
C PRO A 136 9.19 -4.67 9.80
N GLU A 137 9.60 -5.74 10.49
CA GLU A 137 10.41 -6.79 9.86
C GLU A 137 9.57 -7.61 8.87
N LEU A 138 8.32 -7.92 9.24
CA LEU A 138 7.36 -8.53 8.33
C LEU A 138 7.05 -7.62 7.13
N ASN A 139 6.78 -6.33 7.32
CA ASN A 139 6.51 -5.40 6.23
C ASN A 139 7.68 -5.32 5.24
N LYS A 140 8.92 -5.19 5.73
CA LYS A 140 10.11 -5.17 4.85
C LYS A 140 10.23 -6.48 4.06
N ALA A 141 10.05 -7.62 4.73
CA ALA A 141 10.14 -8.93 4.09
C ALA A 141 9.07 -9.10 3.00
N LEU A 142 7.82 -8.73 3.29
CA LEU A 142 6.71 -8.77 2.33
C LEU A 142 6.95 -7.86 1.13
N CYS A 143 7.41 -6.62 1.35
CA CYS A 143 7.77 -5.70 0.27
C CYS A 143 8.81 -6.32 -0.66
N PHE A 144 9.81 -7.00 -0.09
CA PHE A 144 10.86 -7.66 -0.84
C PHE A 144 10.34 -8.87 -1.65
N ILE A 145 9.64 -9.82 -1.02
CA ILE A 145 9.23 -11.06 -1.72
C ILE A 145 8.06 -10.85 -2.69
N LEU A 146 7.17 -9.89 -2.41
CA LEU A 146 5.98 -9.65 -3.23
C LEU A 146 6.16 -8.49 -4.21
N ASN A 147 7.33 -7.83 -4.20
CA ASN A 147 7.60 -6.64 -5.01
C ASN A 147 6.51 -5.58 -4.84
N ILE A 148 6.21 -5.25 -3.59
CA ILE A 148 5.22 -4.22 -3.22
C ILE A 148 5.90 -3.13 -2.40
N GLN A 149 5.24 -1.98 -2.28
CA GLN A 149 5.72 -0.83 -1.52
C GLN A 149 4.63 -0.43 -0.55
N ILE A 150 4.97 -0.23 0.71
CA ILE A 150 4.00 0.07 1.77
C ILE A 150 4.36 1.40 2.40
N MET A 151 3.37 2.28 2.53
CA MET A 151 3.43 3.45 3.39
C MET A 151 2.42 3.29 4.51
N GLU A 152 2.91 3.33 5.74
CA GLU A 152 2.13 3.13 6.94
C GLU A 152 2.08 4.42 7.75
N VAL A 153 0.87 4.85 8.12
CA VAL A 153 0.62 6.12 8.80
C VAL A 153 0.17 5.87 10.23
N ASP A 154 0.94 6.41 11.18
CA ASP A 154 0.55 6.52 12.57
C ASP A 154 -0.10 7.88 12.79
N GLU A 155 -1.44 7.89 12.78
CA GLU A 155 -2.28 9.08 12.91
C GLU A 155 -2.14 9.74 14.29
N ILE A 156 -1.90 8.93 15.34
CA ILE A 156 -1.82 9.39 16.73
C ILE A 156 -0.52 10.17 16.95
N HIS A 157 0.60 9.61 16.51
CA HIS A 157 1.91 10.23 16.69
C HIS A 157 2.34 11.10 15.50
N LYS A 158 1.49 11.19 14.47
CA LYS A 158 1.77 11.82 13.18
C LYS A 158 3.11 11.35 12.60
N LYS A 159 3.30 10.04 12.44
CA LYS A 159 4.51 9.45 11.86
C LYS A 159 4.19 8.67 10.60
N ILE A 160 5.12 8.69 9.65
CA ILE A 160 5.04 7.93 8.41
C ILE A 160 6.20 6.93 8.38
N PHE A 161 5.87 5.68 8.14
CA PHE A 161 6.83 4.60 7.95
C PHE A 161 6.75 4.11 6.50
N CYS A 162 7.91 3.94 5.88
CA CYS A 162 8.02 3.51 4.48
C CYS A 162 8.70 2.15 4.42
N PHE A 163 8.21 1.28 3.54
CA PHE A 163 8.81 -0.02 3.27
C PHE A 163 8.88 -0.21 1.75
N PRO A 164 10.08 -0.26 1.14
CA PRO A 164 11.40 0.02 1.72
C PRO A 164 11.51 1.39 2.40
N SER A 165 12.40 1.53 3.39
CA SER A 165 12.56 2.76 4.17
C SER A 165 13.18 3.91 3.38
N ASP A 166 13.99 3.60 2.38
CA ASP A 166 14.55 4.60 1.47
C ASP A 166 13.62 4.76 0.26
N LEU A 167 12.94 5.90 0.18
CA LEU A 167 12.04 6.23 -0.92
C LEU A 167 12.74 6.30 -2.28
N ARG A 168 14.07 6.44 -2.32
CA ARG A 168 14.86 6.40 -3.57
C ARG A 168 14.96 4.99 -4.16
N GLN A 169 14.65 3.96 -3.38
CA GLN A 169 14.62 2.56 -3.83
C GLN A 169 13.23 2.13 -4.33
N TRP A 170 12.24 3.02 -4.23
CA TRP A 170 10.91 2.76 -4.72
C TRP A 170 10.94 2.69 -6.25
N THR A 171 10.00 1.99 -6.88
CA THR A 171 9.98 1.73 -8.32
C THR A 171 8.57 1.94 -8.92
N LYS A 172 8.50 2.23 -10.22
CA LYS A 172 7.22 2.45 -10.92
C LYS A 172 6.46 1.14 -11.13
N GLU A 173 7.20 0.05 -11.18
CA GLU A 173 6.74 -1.30 -11.47
C GLU A 173 5.98 -1.92 -10.29
N ASN A 174 6.32 -1.52 -9.06
CA ASN A 174 5.75 -2.10 -7.86
C ASN A 174 4.52 -1.29 -7.38
N PRO A 175 3.41 -1.91 -6.98
CA PRO A 175 2.26 -1.18 -6.46
C PRO A 175 2.57 -0.52 -5.11
N ILE A 176 1.86 0.58 -4.81
CA ILE A 176 1.98 1.31 -3.54
C ILE A 176 0.71 1.07 -2.73
N TYR A 177 0.87 0.56 -1.52
CA TYR A 177 -0.21 0.35 -0.56
C TYR A 177 -0.11 1.35 0.58
N LEU A 178 -1.20 2.07 0.82
CA LEU A 178 -1.30 3.07 1.88
C LEU A 178 -2.17 2.51 3.01
N VAL A 179 -1.63 2.46 4.21
CA VAL A 179 -2.29 1.83 5.35
C VAL A 179 -2.12 2.59 6.64
N SER A 180 -3.05 2.37 7.57
CA SER A 180 -2.88 2.81 8.95
C SER A 180 -1.86 1.93 9.68
N TRP A 181 -1.33 2.45 10.79
CA TRP A 181 -0.44 1.71 11.69
C TRP A 181 -0.99 0.33 12.09
N GLY A 182 -0.16 -0.70 11.95
CA GLY A 182 -0.51 -2.11 12.11
C GLY A 182 -1.32 -2.72 10.97
N SER A 183 -1.39 -2.08 9.80
CA SER A 183 -2.24 -2.51 8.67
C SER A 183 -3.69 -2.78 9.10
N ARG A 184 -4.27 -1.85 9.86
CA ARG A 184 -5.66 -1.97 10.40
C ARG A 184 -6.70 -1.51 9.41
N SER A 185 -6.34 -0.54 8.59
CA SER A 185 -7.18 0.02 7.55
C SER A 185 -6.33 0.36 6.33
N ILE A 186 -6.97 0.37 5.17
CA ILE A 186 -6.39 0.77 3.89
C ILE A 186 -6.90 2.17 3.57
N TYR A 187 -6.01 3.02 3.08
CA TYR A 187 -6.37 4.33 2.56
C TYR A 187 -6.50 4.28 1.03
N VAL A 188 -7.66 4.66 0.53
CA VAL A 188 -7.97 4.64 -0.91
C VAL A 188 -8.57 5.97 -1.34
N ASN A 189 -8.28 6.41 -2.56
CA ASN A 189 -8.89 7.59 -3.14
C ASN A 189 -9.96 7.17 -4.14
N GLN A 190 -11.21 6.98 -3.71
CA GLN A 190 -12.27 6.51 -4.61
C GLN A 190 -12.44 7.48 -5.81
N PRO A 191 -12.47 6.97 -7.06
CA PRO A 191 -12.59 5.56 -7.49
C PRO A 191 -11.27 4.80 -7.70
N ASN A 192 -10.12 5.42 -7.47
CA ASN A 192 -8.80 4.81 -7.68
C ASN A 192 -8.41 3.90 -6.50
N GLU A 193 -8.24 2.61 -6.77
CA GLU A 193 -7.64 1.67 -5.81
C GLU A 193 -6.10 1.78 -5.77
N GLU A 194 -5.49 2.28 -6.85
CA GLU A 194 -4.04 2.48 -6.94
C GLU A 194 -3.65 3.84 -6.35
N ALA A 195 -2.65 3.85 -5.47
CA ALA A 195 -2.20 5.08 -4.81
C ALA A 195 -1.40 6.03 -5.72
N ARG A 196 -0.72 5.49 -6.75
CA ARG A 196 0.26 6.21 -7.58
C ARG A 196 -0.25 7.54 -8.16
N PRO A 197 -1.47 7.65 -8.74
CA PRO A 197 -1.94 8.88 -9.35
C PRO A 197 -2.05 10.08 -8.38
N PHE A 198 -2.25 9.81 -7.09
CA PHE A 198 -2.41 10.86 -6.07
C PHE A 198 -1.29 10.88 -5.03
N PHE A 199 -0.41 9.87 -5.03
CA PHE A 199 0.62 9.65 -4.01
C PHE A 199 1.47 10.89 -3.77
N LYS A 200 2.01 11.52 -4.84
CA LYS A 200 2.86 12.71 -4.73
C LYS A 200 2.17 13.83 -3.96
N LYS A 201 0.95 14.20 -4.38
CA LYS A 201 0.19 15.27 -3.74
C LYS A 201 -0.10 14.90 -2.28
N TRP A 202 -0.67 13.72 -2.06
CA TRP A 202 -1.04 13.23 -0.74
C TRP A 202 0.15 13.18 0.24
N PHE A 203 1.29 12.67 -0.20
CA PHE A 203 2.50 12.58 0.63
C PHE A 203 3.01 13.95 1.09
N PHE A 204 3.07 14.94 0.19
CA PHE A 204 3.46 16.31 0.55
C PHE A 204 2.38 17.08 1.31
N ASP A 205 1.10 16.72 1.16
CA ASP A 205 0.02 17.23 2.01
C ASP A 205 0.24 16.77 3.47
N LEU A 206 0.59 15.50 3.68
CA LEU A 206 0.89 15.00 5.02
C LEU A 206 2.13 15.68 5.64
N GLU A 207 3.20 15.90 4.87
CA GLU A 207 4.36 16.65 5.37
C GLU A 207 3.94 18.07 5.82
N ARG A 208 3.09 18.75 5.04
CA ARG A 208 2.53 20.06 5.40
C ARG A 208 1.64 20.01 6.64
N ASP A 209 0.94 18.91 6.86
CA ASP A 209 0.11 18.66 8.04
C ASP A 209 0.92 18.23 9.30
N ASN A 210 2.24 18.38 9.24
CA ASN A 210 3.22 18.08 10.28
C ASN A 210 3.38 16.58 10.59
N TYR A 211 3.17 15.71 9.60
CA TYR A 211 3.58 14.32 9.73
C TYR A 211 5.11 14.18 9.64
N LYS A 212 5.67 13.43 10.58
CA LYS A 212 7.10 13.14 10.68
C LYS A 212 7.47 12.01 9.73
N ILE A 213 8.22 12.35 8.69
CA ILE A 213 8.79 11.41 7.73
C ILE A 213 10.26 11.18 8.10
N THR A 214 10.66 9.91 8.18
CA THR A 214 12.08 9.56 8.29
C THR A 214 12.72 9.57 6.91
N TRP A 215 13.45 10.64 6.61
CA TRP A 215 14.17 10.78 5.34
C TRP A 215 15.40 9.86 5.28
N PRO A 216 15.75 9.33 4.09
CA PRO A 216 16.97 8.56 3.94
C PRO A 216 18.19 9.45 4.16
N LEU A 217 19.30 8.84 4.58
CA LEU A 217 20.57 9.54 4.75
C LEU A 217 21.37 9.47 3.45
N ALA A 218 21.99 10.59 3.07
CA ALA A 218 23.01 10.61 2.03
C ALA A 218 24.34 10.08 2.56
N GLU A 219 24.93 9.14 1.84
CA GLU A 219 26.27 8.61 2.10
C GLU A 219 27.33 9.52 1.46
N GLY A 220 28.52 9.54 2.07
CA GLY A 220 29.67 10.29 1.55
C GLY A 220 30.55 10.89 2.63
N THR A 221 31.63 11.53 2.19
CA THR A 221 32.50 12.36 3.05
C THR A 221 31.89 13.76 3.24
N VAL A 222 32.32 14.50 4.26
CA VAL A 222 31.82 15.88 4.50
C VAL A 222 32.06 16.79 3.30
N LYS A 223 33.15 16.58 2.56
CA LYS A 223 33.46 17.36 1.35
C LYS A 223 32.46 17.06 0.24
N GLU A 224 32.24 15.80 -0.08
CA GLU A 224 31.25 15.38 -1.09
C GLU A 224 29.84 15.88 -0.75
N LEU A 225 29.45 15.82 0.52
CA LEU A 225 28.16 16.32 0.97
C LEU A 225 28.07 17.85 0.80
N LYS A 226 29.13 18.61 1.10
CA LYS A 226 29.14 20.07 0.85
C LYS A 226 29.05 20.42 -0.63
N ASP A 227 29.74 19.68 -1.48
CA ASP A 227 29.69 19.90 -2.93
C ASP A 227 28.27 19.66 -3.45
N LYS A 228 27.65 18.53 -3.06
CA LYS A 228 26.22 18.24 -3.37
C LYS A 228 25.27 19.32 -2.83
N LEU A 229 25.51 19.83 -1.63
CA LEU A 229 24.67 20.85 -1.02
C LEU A 229 24.64 22.14 -1.85
N ASN A 230 25.78 22.51 -2.44
CA ASN A 230 25.88 23.62 -3.38
C ASN A 230 25.12 23.34 -4.69
N ASP A 231 25.22 22.12 -5.22
CA ASP A 231 24.49 21.71 -6.45
C ASP A 231 22.97 21.75 -6.26
N PHE A 232 22.47 21.39 -5.08
CA PHE A 232 21.05 21.48 -4.74
C PHE A 232 20.61 22.89 -4.31
N HIS A 233 21.53 23.86 -4.23
CA HIS A 233 21.30 25.21 -3.74
C HIS A 233 20.63 25.26 -2.35
N LEU A 234 21.01 24.35 -1.45
CA LEU A 234 20.44 24.25 -0.11
C LEU A 234 21.31 25.00 0.89
N THR A 235 20.68 25.46 1.98
CA THR A 235 21.40 26.09 3.11
C THR A 235 21.08 25.32 4.38
N ILE A 236 22.09 25.07 5.22
CA ILE A 236 21.86 24.45 6.53
C ILE A 236 21.54 25.54 7.53
N ASN A 237 20.33 25.50 8.07
CA ASN A 237 19.92 26.33 9.19
C ASN A 237 20.32 25.63 10.49
N VAL A 238 21.55 25.86 10.94
CA VAL A 238 21.96 25.54 12.32
C VAL A 238 21.93 26.83 13.12
N GLU A 239 21.54 26.77 14.39
CA GLU A 239 21.67 27.91 15.31
C GLU A 239 23.09 28.49 15.21
N GLU A 240 23.19 29.82 15.12
CA GLU A 240 24.42 30.57 14.73
C GLU A 240 25.69 30.21 15.53
N LYS A 241 25.56 29.50 16.66
CA LYS A 241 26.65 29.10 17.54
C LYS A 241 27.12 27.65 17.39
N GLN A 242 26.46 26.83 16.58
CA GLN A 242 26.84 25.42 16.38
C GLN A 242 27.36 25.17 14.95
N LYS A 243 28.54 24.53 14.86
CA LYS A 243 29.05 24.04 13.58
C LYS A 243 28.18 22.86 13.12
N PRO A 244 27.71 22.85 11.86
CA PRO A 244 26.92 21.74 11.34
C PRO A 244 27.72 20.44 11.40
N LYS A 245 27.09 19.38 11.92
CA LYS A 245 27.66 18.03 11.96
C LYS A 245 27.48 17.37 10.60
N LYS A 246 28.28 16.33 10.33
CA LYS A 246 28.14 15.51 9.10
C LYS A 246 26.72 15.00 8.91
N GLU A 247 26.08 14.57 10.00
CA GLU A 247 24.72 14.05 10.01
C GLU A 247 23.69 15.07 9.48
N ASP A 248 23.87 16.36 9.80
CA ASP A 248 22.98 17.43 9.33
C ASP A 248 23.03 17.56 7.80
N TYR A 249 24.23 17.47 7.21
CA TYR A 249 24.39 17.43 5.75
C TYR A 249 23.74 16.18 5.15
N SER A 250 24.00 15.01 5.74
CA SER A 250 23.47 13.73 5.25
C SER A 250 21.94 13.69 5.24
N ILE A 251 21.29 14.23 6.29
CA ILE A 251 19.83 14.31 6.38
C ILE A 251 19.28 15.26 5.32
N LEU A 252 19.84 16.46 5.20
CA LEU A 252 19.32 17.49 4.31
C LEU A 252 19.43 17.07 2.84
N ILE A 253 20.58 16.52 2.45
CA ILE A 253 20.82 16.05 1.09
C ILE A 253 19.99 14.81 0.80
N GLY A 254 19.91 13.85 1.74
CA GLY A 254 19.10 12.65 1.57
C GLY A 254 17.61 12.98 1.41
N LYS A 255 17.10 13.96 2.17
CA LYS A 255 15.76 14.53 1.95
C LYS A 255 15.62 15.14 0.55
N ALA A 256 16.56 15.97 0.12
CA ALA A 256 16.48 16.63 -1.19
C ALA A 256 16.53 15.64 -2.36
N GLU A 257 17.41 14.64 -2.28
CA GLU A 257 17.51 13.55 -3.26
C GLU A 257 16.20 12.75 -3.31
N ALA A 258 15.62 12.39 -2.17
CA ALA A 258 14.34 11.69 -2.10
C ALA A 258 13.17 12.52 -2.67
N ILE A 259 13.10 13.82 -2.34
CA ILE A 259 12.08 14.73 -2.90
C ILE A 259 12.22 14.84 -4.42
N ARG A 260 13.45 15.00 -4.92
CA ARG A 260 13.71 15.03 -6.37
C ARG A 260 13.26 13.74 -7.04
N TYR A 261 13.59 12.60 -6.44
CA TYR A 261 13.21 11.28 -6.92
C TYR A 261 11.68 11.14 -7.01
N ILE A 262 10.96 11.46 -5.93
CA ILE A 262 9.48 11.43 -5.90
C ILE A 262 8.88 12.35 -6.96
N ASN A 263 9.47 13.53 -7.14
CA ASN A 263 8.94 14.54 -8.05
C ASN A 263 9.13 14.24 -9.53
N ASN A 264 10.25 13.59 -9.90
CA ASN A 264 10.71 13.51 -11.28
C ASN A 264 10.81 12.07 -11.80
N GLU A 265 11.11 11.11 -10.94
CA GLU A 265 11.51 9.75 -11.34
C GLU A 265 10.52 8.67 -10.87
N PHE A 266 9.75 8.91 -9.81
CA PHE A 266 8.90 7.88 -9.20
C PHE A 266 7.42 7.93 -9.61
N VAL A 267 6.82 9.13 -9.63
CA VAL A 267 5.40 9.32 -10.00
C VAL A 267 5.28 9.52 -11.50
#